data_AF-A0A517TRM9-F1
#
_entry.id   AF-A0A517TRM9-F1
#
_cell.length_a   1.000
_cell.length_b   1.000
_cell.length_c   1.000
_cell.angle_alpha   90.00
_cell.angle_beta   90.00
_cell.angle_gamma   90.00
#
_symmetry.space_group_name_H-M   'P 1'
#
loop_
_entity.id
_entity.type
_entity.pdbx_description
1 polymer ?
#
loop_
_entity_poly.entity_id
_entity_poly.type
_entity_poly.pdbx_seq_one_letter_code
_entity_poly.pdbx_strand_id
1 'polypeptide(L)'
;MIRHLCRKIAASALAAALPAGDAAIIISEIMYNPQGTDYDLAAATPYNREWVELYNTGASSVDLSGWQFGDVQDNNWASPFPAGTTLGAGKALVVTGDSASFGANWGAGVGRVQVNAFPTLANTVGTNEGAAIRNHLGVLQDVVRFQETGWPTANGSDGNSIYLLPGALDARANDLRLNWKPSSAGVYGAKWTSAGGQGENHGSPGFVATTTQAPFAPSPNAAWSMVVMPDTQNYSKSSRDLPIFSQLTHWIKDHKEEYKIQVVLQEGDIVNQNSQVAPTSGDQTADQQWANAKAAMSVLNGELPYIMAAGNHDLGTTSAQNRNTQFNTYFKASDNPLVDPAQGGVLRGYQVPGELQNAYFELHAPDGRDLLIFSLEFWPRQATVAWANQIAALPQYADHTAVLLTHSYLNPNNTRADGTPDGYPVGTDGNDGEELWNELIKLNPNFEMTLNGHVGGDGVGYLKSTGPQGNVVHQMVFNSQFETNGGNGWIRVLEFLNDRKTVHVRTYSPLLDLYRTDAANDFFFTLTELPALSRADFNLDGAVDSVDLTIWTTNFGRTTDVLPQQGDADVDGDVDGADYLVWQQQFTGALAAAASHASVPEPSTLPLAAAASLMAFSRRRRSHVC
;
A
#
# COMPACT_ATOMS: atom_id res chain seq x y z
N MET A 1 74.62 -13.21 -13.84
CA MET A 1 74.57 -14.69 -13.82
C MET A 1 73.27 -15.07 -13.11
N ILE A 2 72.24 -15.53 -13.84
CA ILE A 2 71.78 -16.95 -13.88
C ILE A 2 71.11 -17.35 -12.54
N ARG A 3 69.85 -17.77 -12.40
CA ARG A 3 68.75 -18.18 -13.30
C ARG A 3 67.44 -18.29 -12.49
N HIS A 4 66.34 -17.97 -13.17
CA HIS A 4 64.95 -18.53 -13.13
C HIS A 4 64.11 -18.51 -11.83
N LEU A 5 62.78 -18.50 -11.82
CA LEU A 5 61.62 -18.16 -12.69
C LEU A 5 60.43 -18.90 -12.02
N CYS A 6 59.29 -18.22 -11.86
CA CYS A 6 57.92 -18.77 -11.70
C CYS A 6 57.57 -19.66 -10.48
N ARG A 7 56.60 -19.18 -9.69
CA ARG A 7 55.19 -19.64 -9.77
C ARG A 7 54.26 -18.60 -9.11
N LYS A 8 53.68 -17.74 -9.95
CA LYS A 8 52.35 -17.17 -9.70
C LYS A 8 51.37 -18.33 -9.84
N ILE A 9 50.66 -18.71 -8.78
CA ILE A 9 49.53 -19.62 -8.92
C ILE A 9 48.38 -18.75 -9.42
N ALA A 10 48.11 -18.89 -10.72
CA ALA A 10 46.89 -18.39 -11.34
C ALA A 10 45.72 -19.20 -10.77
N ALA A 11 44.81 -18.53 -10.06
CA ALA A 11 43.44 -18.99 -9.92
C ALA A 11 42.75 -18.72 -11.27
N SER A 12 42.73 -19.72 -12.14
CA SER A 12 41.91 -19.72 -13.34
C SER A 12 41.70 -21.15 -13.82
N ALA A 13 40.46 -21.39 -14.25
CA ALA A 13 39.94 -22.55 -14.96
C ALA A 13 39.56 -23.78 -14.11
N LEU A 14 38.34 -23.75 -13.58
CA LEU A 14 37.28 -24.55 -14.20
C LEU A 14 35.94 -23.80 -14.22
N ALA A 15 35.92 -22.62 -14.85
CA ALA A 15 34.69 -22.19 -15.50
C ALA A 15 34.52 -23.09 -16.73
N ALA A 16 33.96 -24.28 -16.53
CA ALA A 16 33.22 -24.89 -17.61
C ALA A 16 32.05 -23.93 -17.85
N ALA A 17 32.18 -23.07 -18.87
CA ALA A 17 31.01 -22.47 -19.47
C ALA A 17 30.12 -23.65 -19.86
N LEU A 18 29.01 -23.82 -19.12
CA LEU A 18 28.00 -24.80 -19.45
C LEU A 18 27.67 -24.64 -20.94
N PRO A 19 27.66 -25.72 -21.74
CA PRO A 19 27.22 -25.60 -23.13
C PRO A 19 25.83 -24.95 -23.13
N ALA A 20 25.62 -24.02 -24.05
CA ALA A 20 24.38 -23.29 -24.22
C ALA A 20 23.21 -24.26 -24.43
N GLY A 21 22.53 -24.59 -23.34
CA GLY A 21 21.24 -25.23 -23.32
C GLY A 21 20.46 -24.60 -22.18
N ASP A 22 19.27 -24.08 -22.49
CA ASP A 22 18.30 -23.59 -21.53
C ASP A 22 18.15 -24.62 -20.41
N ALA A 23 18.68 -24.36 -19.21
CA ALA A 23 18.30 -25.16 -18.07
C ALA A 23 16.79 -24.95 -17.87
N ALA A 24 16.01 -25.96 -18.24
CA ALA A 24 14.57 -25.89 -18.12
C ALA A 24 14.16 -25.77 -16.65
N ILE A 25 15.00 -26.22 -15.71
CA ILE A 25 14.74 -26.18 -14.28
C ILE A 25 15.64 -25.14 -13.64
N ILE A 26 15.02 -24.15 -13.01
CA ILE A 26 15.70 -23.07 -12.29
C ILE A 26 15.21 -23.00 -10.85
N ILE A 27 15.97 -22.34 -9.98
CA ILE A 27 15.54 -21.94 -8.63
C ILE A 27 14.76 -20.62 -8.75
N SER A 28 13.53 -20.59 -8.25
CA SER A 28 12.60 -19.45 -8.34
C SER A 28 12.29 -18.79 -6.99
N GLU A 29 12.46 -19.51 -5.88
CA GLU A 29 12.22 -18.98 -4.54
C GLU A 29 13.13 -19.67 -3.52
N ILE A 30 13.61 -18.93 -2.52
CA ILE A 30 14.52 -19.44 -1.49
C ILE A 30 14.04 -18.93 -0.13
N MET A 31 13.58 -19.84 0.73
CA MET A 31 13.37 -19.57 2.15
C MET A 31 14.63 -19.94 2.92
N TYR A 32 15.51 -18.97 3.13
CA TYR A 32 16.76 -19.13 3.86
C TYR A 32 16.72 -18.49 5.26
N ASN A 33 15.67 -17.74 5.59
CA ASN A 33 15.56 -17.03 6.87
C ASN A 33 14.15 -17.19 7.46
N PRO A 34 13.74 -18.41 7.84
CA PRO A 34 12.49 -18.59 8.54
C PRO A 34 12.52 -17.85 9.89
N GLN A 35 11.46 -17.13 10.25
CA GLN A 35 11.40 -16.31 11.46
C GLN A 35 11.58 -17.18 12.70
N GLY A 36 12.53 -16.85 13.58
CA GLY A 36 12.82 -17.66 14.76
C GLY A 36 14.01 -18.59 14.53
N THR A 37 13.88 -19.88 14.87
CA THR A 37 14.97 -20.86 14.71
C THR A 37 14.87 -21.61 13.40
N ASP A 38 15.95 -21.80 12.64
CA ASP A 38 15.87 -22.52 11.35
C ASP A 38 15.28 -23.93 11.47
N TYR A 39 15.28 -24.51 12.67
CA TYR A 39 14.66 -25.78 12.98
C TYR A 39 13.31 -25.64 13.68
N ASP A 40 12.34 -26.46 13.28
CA ASP A 40 11.13 -26.71 14.06
C ASP A 40 11.45 -27.74 15.15
N LEU A 41 11.76 -27.25 16.35
CA LEU A 41 12.10 -28.11 17.49
C LEU A 41 10.89 -28.85 18.08
N ALA A 42 9.67 -28.49 17.69
CA ALA A 42 8.44 -29.14 18.16
C ALA A 42 8.08 -30.39 17.34
N ALA A 43 8.68 -30.55 16.15
CA ALA A 43 8.52 -31.74 15.34
C ALA A 43 9.15 -32.98 16.00
N ALA A 44 8.54 -34.15 15.79
CA ALA A 44 9.01 -35.42 16.36
C ALA A 44 10.46 -35.75 15.97
N THR A 45 10.90 -35.25 14.82
CA THR A 45 12.31 -35.14 14.44
C THR A 45 12.52 -33.70 14.01
N PRO A 46 13.41 -32.93 14.67
CA PRO A 46 13.69 -31.55 14.26
C PRO A 46 14.03 -31.52 12.78
N TYR A 47 13.29 -30.71 12.02
CA TYR A 47 13.53 -30.53 10.59
C TYR A 47 13.87 -29.08 10.32
N ASN A 48 14.62 -28.88 9.25
CA ASN A 48 14.97 -27.55 8.76
C ASN A 48 13.76 -26.93 8.05
N ARG A 49 13.32 -25.75 8.50
CA ARG A 49 12.18 -24.98 7.98
C ARG A 49 12.51 -24.23 6.69
N GLU A 50 13.77 -24.21 6.29
CA GLU A 50 14.22 -23.73 5.00
C GLU A 50 13.74 -24.64 3.86
N TRP A 51 13.57 -24.02 2.70
CA TRP A 51 13.16 -24.71 1.49
C TRP A 51 13.56 -23.89 0.28
N VAL A 52 13.64 -24.56 -0.87
CA VAL A 52 13.83 -23.90 -2.17
C VAL A 52 12.72 -24.32 -3.12
N GLU A 53 12.35 -23.43 -4.03
CA GLU A 53 11.41 -23.72 -5.10
C GLU A 53 12.15 -23.89 -6.42
N LEU A 54 11.81 -24.96 -7.13
CA LEU A 54 12.23 -25.19 -8.50
C LEU A 54 11.09 -24.84 -9.45
N TYR A 55 11.41 -24.17 -10.56
CA TYR A 55 10.47 -23.85 -11.62
C TYR A 55 10.92 -24.43 -12.95
N ASN A 56 9.97 -25.00 -13.70
CA ASN A 56 10.21 -25.46 -15.06
C ASN A 56 9.84 -24.40 -16.09
N THR A 57 10.84 -23.70 -16.62
CA THR A 57 10.76 -22.69 -17.68
C THR A 57 10.59 -23.31 -19.08
N GLY A 58 10.84 -24.62 -19.20
CA GLY A 58 10.76 -25.35 -20.47
C GLY A 58 9.34 -25.68 -20.91
N ALA A 59 9.21 -26.15 -22.16
CA ALA A 59 7.93 -26.47 -22.78
C ALA A 59 7.40 -27.89 -22.48
N SER A 60 8.18 -28.73 -21.78
CA SER A 60 7.84 -30.12 -21.50
C SER A 60 8.10 -30.52 -20.06
N SER A 61 7.43 -31.58 -19.60
CA SER A 61 7.72 -32.20 -18.30
C SER A 61 9.16 -32.71 -18.25
N VAL A 62 9.84 -32.53 -17.11
CA VAL A 62 11.19 -33.03 -16.84
C VAL A 62 11.13 -34.09 -15.75
N ASP A 63 11.80 -35.22 -15.96
CA ASP A 63 12.02 -36.24 -14.92
C ASP A 63 13.22 -35.83 -14.06
N LEU A 64 12.93 -35.59 -12.78
CA LEU A 64 13.90 -35.18 -11.77
C LEU A 64 14.34 -36.36 -10.88
N SER A 65 13.99 -37.61 -11.25
CA SER A 65 14.40 -38.81 -10.51
C SER A 65 15.92 -38.85 -10.32
N GLY A 66 16.35 -38.96 -9.07
CA GLY A 66 17.78 -39.01 -8.72
C GLY A 66 18.52 -37.67 -8.81
N TRP A 67 17.84 -36.55 -9.10
CA TRP A 67 18.43 -35.20 -8.98
C TRP A 67 18.67 -34.84 -7.52
N GLN A 68 19.52 -33.86 -7.25
CA GLN A 68 19.86 -33.43 -5.89
C GLN A 68 19.88 -31.92 -5.78
N PHE A 69 19.34 -31.43 -4.67
CA PHE A 69 19.56 -30.09 -4.15
C PHE A 69 20.79 -30.07 -3.22
N GLY A 70 21.52 -28.97 -3.19
CA GLY A 70 22.62 -28.79 -2.26
C GLY A 70 23.04 -27.34 -2.11
N ASP A 71 23.80 -27.08 -1.05
CA ASP A 71 24.68 -25.93 -0.94
C ASP A 71 25.99 -26.27 -1.67
N VAL A 72 26.25 -25.58 -2.78
CA VAL A 72 27.40 -25.85 -3.64
C VAL A 72 28.71 -25.28 -3.08
N GLN A 73 28.64 -24.31 -2.18
CA GLN A 73 29.80 -23.68 -1.53
C GLN A 73 30.39 -24.65 -0.51
N ASP A 74 29.54 -25.26 0.30
CA ASP A 74 29.96 -26.24 1.33
C ASP A 74 30.07 -27.67 0.79
N ASN A 75 29.74 -27.87 -0.50
CA ASN A 75 29.65 -29.18 -1.13
C ASN A 75 28.74 -30.13 -0.33
N ASN A 76 27.64 -29.58 0.21
CA ASN A 76 26.68 -30.27 1.04
C ASN A 76 25.42 -30.58 0.22
N TRP A 77 25.23 -31.85 -0.13
CA TRP A 77 24.17 -32.29 -1.02
C TRP A 77 23.16 -33.17 -0.27
N ALA A 78 21.88 -32.83 -0.38
CA ALA A 78 20.78 -33.62 0.16
C ALA A 78 20.65 -34.96 -0.56
N SER A 79 19.85 -35.88 -0.02
CA SER A 79 19.57 -37.16 -0.67
C SER A 79 18.94 -36.97 -2.07
N PRO A 80 19.19 -37.87 -3.03
CA PRO A 80 18.54 -37.80 -4.34
C PRO A 80 17.02 -37.80 -4.27
N PHE A 81 16.37 -37.08 -5.19
CA PHE A 81 14.93 -37.05 -5.33
C PHE A 81 14.40 -38.46 -5.65
N PRO A 82 13.27 -38.87 -5.06
CA PRO A 82 12.69 -40.19 -5.28
C PRO A 82 12.44 -40.51 -6.76
N ALA A 83 12.40 -41.79 -7.11
CA ALA A 83 12.01 -42.22 -8.45
C ALA A 83 10.56 -41.78 -8.75
N GLY A 84 10.34 -41.26 -9.96
CA GLY A 84 9.05 -40.73 -10.41
C GLY A 84 8.81 -39.26 -10.05
N THR A 85 9.77 -38.55 -9.44
CA THR A 85 9.66 -37.10 -9.27
C THR A 85 9.71 -36.42 -10.63
N THR A 86 8.60 -35.82 -11.06
CA THR A 86 8.51 -35.08 -12.33
C THR A 86 8.06 -33.65 -12.10
N LEU A 87 8.55 -32.72 -12.91
CA LEU A 87 8.09 -31.33 -12.93
C LEU A 87 7.56 -30.94 -14.30
N GLY A 88 6.24 -30.70 -14.38
CA GLY A 88 5.57 -30.28 -15.61
C GLY A 88 6.00 -28.89 -16.09
N ALA A 89 5.83 -28.61 -17.37
CA ALA A 89 6.10 -27.29 -17.96
C ALA A 89 5.31 -26.18 -17.26
N GLY A 90 5.97 -25.08 -16.91
CA GLY A 90 5.38 -23.93 -16.21
C GLY A 90 4.86 -24.27 -14.81
N LYS A 91 5.37 -25.34 -14.18
CA LYS A 91 5.01 -25.73 -12.81
C LYS A 91 6.18 -25.53 -11.87
N ALA A 92 5.85 -25.33 -10.60
CA ALA A 92 6.77 -25.21 -9.49
C ALA A 92 6.78 -26.49 -8.63
N LEU A 93 7.93 -26.78 -8.02
CA LEU A 93 8.12 -27.87 -7.06
C LEU A 93 9.00 -27.39 -5.91
N VAL A 94 8.46 -27.43 -4.69
CA VAL A 94 9.23 -27.11 -3.49
C VAL A 94 10.09 -28.30 -3.06
N VAL A 95 11.35 -28.07 -2.73
CA VAL A 95 12.26 -29.02 -2.09
C VAL A 95 12.36 -28.68 -0.62
N THR A 96 12.07 -29.64 0.27
CA THR A 96 12.07 -29.43 1.73
C THR A 96 12.60 -30.64 2.48
N GLY A 97 13.11 -30.44 3.70
CA GLY A 97 13.54 -31.52 4.59
C GLY A 97 12.39 -32.36 5.17
N ASP A 98 11.19 -31.79 5.29
CA ASP A 98 10.01 -32.49 5.82
C ASP A 98 8.70 -32.03 5.17
N SER A 99 8.10 -32.90 4.36
CA SER A 99 6.86 -32.60 3.64
C SER A 99 5.62 -32.52 4.53
N ALA A 100 5.62 -33.18 5.70
CA ALA A 100 4.46 -33.14 6.60
C ALA A 100 4.38 -31.76 7.27
N SER A 101 5.49 -31.34 7.87
CA SER A 101 5.54 -30.08 8.59
C SER A 101 5.54 -28.86 7.68
N PHE A 102 6.17 -28.94 6.49
CA PHE A 102 5.96 -27.93 5.45
C PHE A 102 4.47 -27.79 5.09
N GLY A 103 3.78 -28.92 4.90
CA GLY A 103 2.36 -28.93 4.57
C GLY A 103 1.46 -28.35 5.66
N ALA A 104 1.86 -28.44 6.93
CA ALA A 104 1.17 -27.81 8.05
C ALA A 104 1.28 -26.27 8.04
N ASN A 105 2.40 -25.73 7.55
CA ASN A 105 2.66 -24.28 7.47
C ASN A 105 2.07 -23.65 6.21
N TRP A 106 2.25 -24.28 5.04
CA TRP A 106 1.97 -23.68 3.73
C TRP A 106 0.77 -24.30 2.99
N GLY A 107 0.27 -25.44 3.49
CA GLY A 107 -0.83 -26.21 2.92
C GLY A 107 -0.37 -27.44 2.15
N ALA A 108 -1.08 -28.55 2.32
CA ALA A 108 -0.74 -29.83 1.68
C ALA A 108 -0.88 -29.85 0.14
N GLY A 109 -1.58 -28.85 -0.44
CA GLY A 109 -1.80 -28.71 -1.88
C GLY A 109 -0.61 -28.17 -2.68
N VAL A 110 0.45 -27.70 -2.01
CA VAL A 110 1.69 -27.25 -2.67
C VAL A 110 2.49 -28.46 -3.14
N GLY A 111 2.82 -28.48 -4.44
CA GLY A 111 3.67 -29.50 -5.05
C GLY A 111 5.07 -29.47 -4.43
N ARG A 112 5.50 -30.58 -3.83
CA ARG A 112 6.76 -30.66 -3.10
C ARG A 112 7.42 -32.03 -3.15
N VAL A 113 8.71 -32.06 -2.89
CA VAL A 113 9.52 -33.27 -2.71
C VAL A 113 10.28 -33.17 -1.38
N GLN A 114 10.23 -34.26 -0.61
CA GLN A 114 11.04 -34.38 0.60
C GLN A 114 12.40 -34.96 0.28
N VAL A 115 13.44 -34.37 0.87
CA VAL A 115 14.81 -34.90 0.86
C VAL A 115 15.33 -35.09 2.28
N ASN A 116 16.22 -36.06 2.47
CA ASN A 116 16.97 -36.21 3.72
C ASN A 116 18.22 -35.32 3.68
N ALA A 117 18.68 -34.89 4.85
CA ALA A 117 19.86 -34.02 5.00
C ALA A 117 19.78 -32.75 4.13
N PHE A 118 18.65 -32.05 4.19
CA PHE A 118 18.52 -30.72 3.58
C PHE A 118 19.62 -29.80 4.17
N PRO A 119 20.45 -29.15 3.33
CA PRO A 119 21.53 -28.29 3.80
C PRO A 119 20.98 -27.08 4.53
N THR A 120 21.67 -26.59 5.57
CA THR A 120 21.36 -25.29 6.16
C THR A 120 21.80 -24.20 5.20
N LEU A 121 20.93 -23.21 4.95
CA LEU A 121 21.20 -22.06 4.13
C LEU A 121 21.52 -20.87 5.05
N ALA A 122 22.65 -20.20 4.86
CA ALA A 122 23.01 -19.09 5.72
C ALA A 122 21.99 -17.93 5.60
N ASN A 123 21.60 -17.40 6.76
CA ASN A 123 20.78 -16.18 6.91
C ASN A 123 21.59 -14.93 7.28
N THR A 124 22.93 -15.03 7.30
CA THR A 124 23.82 -13.96 7.71
C THR A 124 24.46 -13.27 6.52
N VAL A 125 24.35 -11.95 6.43
CA VAL A 125 25.00 -11.20 5.35
C VAL A 125 26.52 -11.31 5.39
N GLY A 126 27.11 -11.53 4.21
CA GLY A 126 28.56 -11.62 4.02
C GLY A 126 29.11 -13.04 4.11
N THR A 127 28.27 -14.04 4.38
CA THR A 127 28.58 -15.43 4.07
C THR A 127 28.22 -15.70 2.61
N ASN A 128 29.16 -16.23 1.82
CA ASN A 128 28.84 -16.67 0.47
C ASN A 128 27.98 -17.94 0.57
N GLU A 129 26.74 -17.87 0.10
CA GLU A 129 25.79 -18.99 0.12
C GLU A 129 25.38 -19.36 -1.30
N GLY A 130 25.07 -20.62 -1.60
CA GLY A 130 24.63 -20.98 -2.93
C GLY A 130 23.80 -22.25 -3.02
N ALA A 131 22.51 -22.01 -3.24
CA ALA A 131 21.53 -23.02 -3.57
C ALA A 131 21.80 -23.54 -4.99
N ALA A 132 21.92 -24.86 -5.14
CA ALA A 132 22.20 -25.50 -6.42
C ALA A 132 21.36 -26.74 -6.65
N ILE A 133 21.02 -26.99 -7.91
CA ILE A 133 20.36 -28.21 -8.35
C ILE A 133 21.22 -28.91 -9.40
N ARG A 134 21.43 -30.23 -9.23
CA ARG A 134 22.15 -31.09 -10.18
C ARG A 134 21.33 -32.30 -10.56
N ASN A 135 21.51 -32.77 -11.80
CA ASN A 135 20.84 -33.96 -12.28
C ASN A 135 21.46 -35.26 -11.72
N HIS A 136 20.86 -36.41 -12.07
CA HIS A 136 21.31 -37.74 -11.62
C HIS A 136 22.75 -38.14 -12.05
N LEU A 137 23.38 -37.40 -12.98
CA LEU A 137 24.79 -37.60 -13.39
C LEU A 137 25.74 -36.66 -12.63
N GLY A 138 25.21 -35.84 -11.72
CA GLY A 138 25.97 -34.82 -11.00
C GLY A 138 26.22 -33.54 -11.79
N VAL A 139 25.57 -33.35 -12.96
CA VAL A 139 25.71 -32.14 -13.76
C VAL A 139 24.82 -31.04 -13.18
N LEU A 140 25.42 -29.94 -12.75
CA LEU A 140 24.71 -28.73 -12.31
C LEU A 140 23.76 -28.26 -13.42
N GLN A 141 22.52 -27.98 -13.04
CA GLN A 141 21.50 -27.42 -13.93
C GLN A 141 21.31 -25.94 -13.62
N ASP A 142 21.27 -25.59 -12.34
CA ASP A 142 21.16 -24.20 -11.88
C ASP A 142 21.88 -24.00 -10.54
N VAL A 143 22.35 -22.78 -10.32
CA VAL A 143 23.02 -22.32 -9.10
C VAL A 143 22.63 -20.88 -8.86
N VAL A 144 22.14 -20.55 -7.67
CA VAL A 144 21.87 -19.17 -7.26
C VAL A 144 22.77 -18.84 -6.07
N ARG A 145 23.64 -17.84 -6.21
CA ARG A 145 24.52 -17.36 -5.12
C ARG A 145 23.89 -16.17 -4.43
N PHE A 146 23.43 -16.34 -3.19
CA PHE A 146 22.75 -15.30 -2.40
C PHE A 146 23.53 -15.00 -1.11
N GLN A 147 23.04 -14.05 -0.29
CA GLN A 147 23.74 -13.47 0.89
C GLN A 147 25.06 -12.73 0.62
N GLU A 148 25.44 -12.54 -0.65
CA GLU A 148 26.50 -11.62 -1.06
C GLU A 148 26.00 -10.16 -1.07
N THR A 149 26.92 -9.19 -1.09
CA THR A 149 26.56 -7.77 -1.09
C THR A 149 25.59 -7.41 -2.23
N GLY A 150 24.44 -6.85 -1.86
CA GLY A 150 23.42 -6.32 -2.76
C GLY A 150 22.29 -7.28 -3.13
N TRP A 151 22.26 -8.50 -2.59
CA TRP A 151 21.06 -9.34 -2.60
C TRP A 151 19.98 -8.75 -1.69
N PRO A 152 18.70 -9.09 -1.90
CA PRO A 152 17.68 -8.74 -0.93
C PRO A 152 18.01 -9.44 0.40
N THR A 153 18.51 -8.66 1.36
CA THR A 153 18.92 -9.17 2.65
C THR A 153 17.77 -9.02 3.63
N ALA A 154 17.18 -10.12 4.07
CA ALA A 154 16.40 -10.14 5.30
C ALA A 154 17.37 -10.34 6.48
N ASN A 155 18.19 -9.33 6.79
CA ASN A 155 18.98 -9.35 8.03
C ASN A 155 18.02 -9.15 9.21
N GLY A 156 17.79 -10.19 10.00
CA GLY A 156 16.91 -10.14 11.17
C GLY A 156 16.04 -11.39 11.32
N SER A 157 15.04 -11.32 12.18
CA SER A 157 14.06 -12.38 12.42
C SER A 157 12.85 -12.28 11.48
N ASP A 158 13.04 -11.76 10.26
CA ASP A 158 11.92 -11.18 9.50
C ASP A 158 11.16 -12.20 8.62
N GLY A 159 11.58 -13.47 8.61
CA GLY A 159 10.74 -14.59 8.14
C GLY A 159 10.51 -14.73 6.64
N ASN A 160 11.24 -14.00 5.80
CA ASN A 160 10.90 -13.86 4.39
C ASN A 160 11.77 -14.73 3.49
N SER A 161 11.14 -15.41 2.54
CA SER A 161 11.85 -15.91 1.36
C SER A 161 12.24 -14.75 0.45
N ILE A 162 13.12 -15.04 -0.51
CA ILE A 162 13.30 -14.21 -1.70
C ILE A 162 12.73 -14.96 -2.90
N TYR A 163 12.04 -14.24 -3.78
CA TYR A 163 11.47 -14.80 -5.01
C TYR A 163 11.99 -14.06 -6.24
N LEU A 164 12.02 -14.79 -7.35
CA LEU A 164 12.49 -14.33 -8.65
C LEU A 164 11.37 -13.60 -9.39
N LEU A 165 11.68 -12.42 -9.96
CA LEU A 165 10.73 -11.62 -10.69
C LEU A 165 10.31 -12.29 -12.02
N PRO A 166 9.05 -12.13 -12.47
CA PRO A 166 8.52 -12.77 -13.67
C PRO A 166 9.33 -12.54 -14.96
N GLY A 167 9.96 -11.38 -15.09
CA GLY A 167 10.79 -11.02 -16.25
C GLY A 167 12.17 -11.69 -16.28
N ALA A 168 12.50 -12.51 -15.27
CA ALA A 168 13.83 -13.06 -15.06
C ALA A 168 13.82 -14.59 -14.83
N LEU A 169 12.77 -15.28 -15.29
CA LEU A 169 12.61 -16.73 -15.18
C LEU A 169 13.54 -17.49 -16.15
N ASP A 170 14.84 -17.31 -16.01
CA ASP A 170 15.90 -18.03 -16.72
C ASP A 170 17.16 -18.17 -15.84
N ALA A 171 17.94 -19.24 -16.10
CA ALA A 171 19.09 -19.63 -15.28
C ALA A 171 20.28 -18.65 -15.33
N ARG A 172 20.23 -17.60 -16.15
CA ARG A 172 21.26 -16.55 -16.17
C ARG A 172 20.76 -15.29 -15.48
N ALA A 173 19.49 -14.97 -15.65
CA ALA A 173 18.89 -13.83 -14.99
C ALA A 173 18.68 -14.08 -13.50
N ASN A 174 18.42 -15.31 -13.08
CA ASN A 174 18.28 -15.63 -11.65
C ASN A 174 19.61 -15.62 -10.87
N ASP A 175 20.76 -15.50 -11.54
CA ASP A 175 22.06 -15.19 -10.91
C ASP A 175 22.22 -13.69 -10.56
N LEU A 176 21.32 -12.82 -11.04
CA LEU A 176 21.40 -11.37 -10.83
C LEU A 176 20.50 -10.94 -9.67
N ARG A 177 21.13 -10.45 -8.60
CA ARG A 177 20.45 -9.95 -7.39
C ARG A 177 19.28 -8.97 -7.62
N LEU A 178 19.32 -8.15 -8.68
CA LEU A 178 18.28 -7.17 -8.99
C LEU A 178 16.97 -7.81 -9.45
N ASN A 179 17.02 -9.07 -9.87
CA ASN A 179 15.87 -9.84 -10.29
C ASN A 179 15.16 -10.54 -9.14
N TRP A 180 15.66 -10.38 -7.92
CA TRP A 180 15.07 -10.97 -6.71
C TRP A 180 14.52 -9.89 -5.80
N LYS A 181 13.44 -10.22 -5.10
CA LYS A 181 12.81 -9.36 -4.10
C LYS A 181 12.45 -10.19 -2.86
N PRO A 182 12.40 -9.58 -1.67
CA PRO A 182 11.85 -10.28 -0.51
C PRO A 182 10.36 -10.54 -0.75
N SER A 183 9.87 -11.70 -0.34
CA SER A 183 8.46 -12.00 -0.35
C SER A 183 7.70 -11.06 0.57
N SER A 184 6.66 -10.43 0.02
CA SER A 184 5.78 -9.51 0.75
C SER A 184 4.34 -9.91 0.48
N ALA A 185 3.54 -10.03 1.55
CA ALA A 185 2.15 -10.43 1.42
C ALA A 185 1.41 -9.52 0.41
N GLY A 186 0.65 -10.13 -0.50
CA GLY A 186 -0.10 -9.38 -1.51
C GLY A 186 0.64 -9.13 -2.82
N VAL A 187 1.92 -9.47 -2.91
CA VAL A 187 2.73 -9.37 -4.12
C VAL A 187 2.95 -10.75 -4.72
N TYR A 188 2.59 -10.94 -6.00
CA TYR A 188 2.82 -12.19 -6.74
C TYR A 188 2.45 -13.47 -5.96
N GLY A 189 1.28 -13.50 -5.33
CA GLY A 189 0.78 -14.69 -4.62
C GLY A 189 1.48 -14.98 -3.29
N ALA A 190 2.45 -14.15 -2.87
CA ALA A 190 3.07 -14.26 -1.57
C ALA A 190 2.03 -14.00 -0.47
N LYS A 191 2.10 -14.86 0.54
CA LYS A 191 1.25 -14.88 1.72
C LYS A 191 2.12 -15.14 2.94
N TRP A 192 1.53 -15.03 4.13
CA TRP A 192 2.22 -15.32 5.37
C TRP A 192 1.61 -16.52 6.10
N THR A 193 2.37 -17.10 7.02
CA THR A 193 1.92 -18.14 7.95
C THR A 193 2.56 -17.95 9.31
N SER A 194 1.76 -17.96 10.38
CA SER A 194 2.21 -17.94 11.78
C SER A 194 1.96 -19.26 12.50
N ALA A 195 1.70 -20.34 11.74
CA ALA A 195 1.35 -21.63 12.31
C ALA A 195 2.46 -22.17 13.23
N GLY A 196 2.05 -22.69 14.40
CA GLY A 196 2.94 -23.44 15.30
C GLY A 196 3.77 -22.61 16.29
N GLY A 197 3.53 -21.30 16.44
CA GLY A 197 4.33 -20.46 17.33
C GLY A 197 5.77 -20.26 16.87
N GLN A 198 6.02 -20.60 15.60
CA GLN A 198 7.32 -20.58 14.94
C GLN A 198 7.56 -19.24 14.21
N GLY A 199 6.86 -18.18 14.62
CA GLY A 199 6.88 -16.90 13.94
C GLY A 199 6.15 -16.86 12.59
N GLU A 200 5.91 -15.65 12.12
CA GLU A 200 5.41 -15.26 10.82
C GLU A 200 6.47 -15.45 9.74
N ASN A 201 6.14 -16.23 8.71
CA ASN A 201 6.97 -16.40 7.53
C ASN A 201 6.23 -15.94 6.28
N HIS A 202 6.88 -15.17 5.39
CA HIS A 202 6.32 -14.75 4.12
C HIS A 202 6.95 -15.51 2.94
N GLY A 203 6.10 -15.94 2.01
CA GLY A 203 6.53 -16.67 0.81
C GLY A 203 5.37 -17.01 -0.11
N SER A 204 5.69 -17.45 -1.33
CA SER A 204 4.75 -17.84 -2.37
C SER A 204 4.91 -19.30 -2.82
N PRO A 205 5.17 -20.28 -1.93
CA PRO A 205 5.54 -21.61 -2.38
C PRO A 205 4.46 -22.29 -3.23
N GLY A 206 4.89 -22.83 -4.35
CA GLY A 206 4.05 -23.43 -5.38
C GLY A 206 3.49 -22.43 -6.40
N PHE A 207 3.80 -21.14 -6.28
CA PHE A 207 3.33 -20.09 -7.17
C PHE A 207 4.49 -19.28 -7.75
N VAL A 208 4.64 -19.35 -9.07
CA VAL A 208 5.61 -18.55 -9.81
C VAL A 208 4.86 -17.58 -10.71
N ALA A 209 5.02 -16.29 -10.44
CA ALA A 209 4.46 -15.26 -11.30
C ALA A 209 5.20 -15.22 -12.64
N THR A 210 4.45 -15.21 -13.73
CA THR A 210 4.96 -15.19 -15.11
C THR A 210 4.63 -13.91 -15.85
N THR A 211 3.89 -13.00 -15.20
CA THR A 211 3.51 -11.70 -15.74
C THR A 211 4.02 -10.62 -14.80
N THR A 212 4.82 -9.70 -15.33
CA THR A 212 5.28 -8.53 -14.59
C THR A 212 4.11 -7.57 -14.34
N GLN A 213 4.10 -6.97 -13.16
CA GLN A 213 3.25 -5.82 -12.85
C GLN A 213 3.50 -4.67 -13.84
N ALA A 214 2.45 -3.93 -14.18
CA ALA A 214 2.59 -2.69 -14.93
C ALA A 214 3.30 -1.63 -14.04
N PRO A 215 3.84 -0.54 -14.60
CA PRO A 215 4.26 0.58 -13.76
C PRO A 215 3.12 1.02 -12.84
N PHE A 216 3.43 1.33 -11.59
CA PHE A 216 2.46 1.93 -10.70
C PHE A 216 2.17 3.34 -11.21
N ALA A 217 0.97 3.55 -11.74
CA ALA A 217 0.49 4.81 -12.32
C ALA A 217 -0.88 5.15 -11.72
N PRO A 218 -1.26 6.44 -11.64
CA PRO A 218 -2.53 6.85 -11.05
C PRO A 218 -3.73 6.28 -11.82
N SER A 219 -4.86 6.09 -11.13
CA SER A 219 -6.11 5.71 -11.79
C SER A 219 -6.50 6.77 -12.84
N PRO A 220 -6.91 6.40 -14.07
CA PRO A 220 -7.19 7.36 -15.14
C PRO A 220 -8.27 8.41 -14.81
N ASN A 221 -9.16 8.09 -13.86
CA ASN A 221 -10.25 8.95 -13.41
C ASN A 221 -10.06 9.43 -11.96
N ALA A 222 -8.84 9.40 -11.41
CA ALA A 222 -8.54 10.01 -10.12
C ALA A 222 -8.68 11.54 -10.21
N ALA A 223 -9.57 12.09 -9.38
CA ALA A 223 -9.74 13.52 -9.19
C ALA A 223 -8.59 14.09 -8.35
N TRP A 224 -8.29 13.43 -7.24
CA TRP A 224 -7.23 13.78 -6.29
C TRP A 224 -6.90 12.57 -5.41
N SER A 225 -5.78 12.64 -4.66
CA SER A 225 -5.37 11.54 -3.78
C SER A 225 -4.96 11.98 -2.37
N MET A 226 -5.12 11.07 -1.42
CA MET A 226 -4.55 11.13 -0.08
C MET A 226 -3.50 10.02 0.07
N VAL A 227 -2.34 10.32 0.65
CA VAL A 227 -1.34 9.30 0.99
C VAL A 227 -1.39 8.99 2.48
N VAL A 228 -1.37 7.71 2.82
CA VAL A 228 -1.28 7.22 4.20
C VAL A 228 0.06 6.50 4.38
N MET A 229 0.85 6.96 5.34
CA MET A 229 2.13 6.41 5.76
C MET A 229 1.94 5.58 7.04
N PRO A 230 2.51 4.38 7.10
CA PRO A 230 2.35 3.47 8.24
C PRO A 230 3.25 3.91 9.40
N ASP A 231 3.34 3.07 10.43
CA ASP A 231 4.31 3.16 11.52
C ASP A 231 5.76 3.21 10.96
N THR A 232 6.49 4.28 11.27
CA THR A 232 7.81 4.58 10.66
C THR A 232 8.97 4.35 11.62
N GLN A 233 8.70 3.84 12.83
CA GLN A 233 9.65 3.76 13.92
C GLN A 233 10.88 2.89 13.62
N ASN A 234 10.73 1.89 12.75
CA ASN A 234 11.85 1.05 12.32
C ASN A 234 12.82 1.77 11.39
N TYR A 235 12.34 2.73 10.59
CA TYR A 235 13.23 3.53 9.75
C TYR A 235 13.97 4.59 10.56
N SER A 236 13.31 5.23 11.52
CA SER A 236 13.93 6.29 12.32
C SER A 236 15.01 5.78 13.29
N LYS A 237 14.89 4.53 13.78
CA LYS A 237 15.83 3.88 14.73
C LYS A 237 17.07 3.25 14.12
N SER A 238 17.20 3.21 12.80
CA SER A 238 18.16 2.37 12.08
C SER A 238 18.92 3.17 11.02
N SER A 239 20.24 3.31 11.12
CA SER A 239 21.05 3.92 10.05
C SER A 239 20.88 3.19 8.71
N ARG A 240 20.64 1.87 8.77
CA ARG A 240 20.45 1.00 7.61
C ARG A 240 19.15 1.33 6.89
N ASP A 241 18.06 1.52 7.63
CA ASP A 241 16.70 1.63 7.09
C ASP A 241 16.25 3.10 6.92
N LEU A 242 16.95 4.05 7.52
CA LEU A 242 16.68 5.50 7.39
C LEU A 242 16.55 5.99 5.92
N PRO A 243 17.36 5.52 4.96
CA PRO A 243 17.19 5.90 3.56
C PRO A 243 15.81 5.56 3.00
N ILE A 244 15.12 4.54 3.53
CA ILE A 244 13.78 4.14 3.12
C ILE A 244 12.77 5.23 3.50
N PHE A 245 12.81 5.75 4.73
CA PHE A 245 11.92 6.85 5.14
C PHE A 245 12.08 8.08 4.23
N SER A 246 13.34 8.42 3.93
CA SER A 246 13.63 9.53 3.00
C SER A 246 13.08 9.22 1.60
N GLN A 247 13.20 7.98 1.12
CA GLN A 247 12.66 7.57 -0.17
C GLN A 247 11.13 7.68 -0.23
N LEU A 248 10.41 7.37 0.85
CA LEU A 248 8.95 7.54 0.91
C LEU A 248 8.54 9.00 0.71
N THR A 249 9.13 9.91 1.47
CA THR A 249 8.74 11.33 1.42
C THR A 249 9.21 12.00 0.14
N HIS A 250 10.36 11.59 -0.42
CA HIS A 250 10.78 12.02 -1.76
C HIS A 250 9.85 11.50 -2.86
N TRP A 251 9.46 10.23 -2.83
CA TRP A 251 8.53 9.70 -3.82
C TRP A 251 7.21 10.47 -3.79
N ILE A 252 6.65 10.70 -2.60
CA ILE A 252 5.40 11.48 -2.43
C ILE A 252 5.57 12.88 -3.00
N LYS A 253 6.66 13.58 -2.66
CA LYS A 253 6.94 14.92 -3.20
C LYS A 253 7.03 14.92 -4.72
N ASP A 254 7.82 14.00 -5.28
CA ASP A 254 8.16 13.99 -6.70
C ASP A 254 6.96 13.56 -7.57
N HIS A 255 6.01 12.80 -7.02
CA HIS A 255 4.82 12.30 -7.72
C HIS A 255 3.53 13.04 -7.33
N LYS A 256 3.61 14.12 -6.53
CA LYS A 256 2.43 14.83 -6.03
C LYS A 256 1.52 15.36 -7.14
N GLU A 257 2.09 15.83 -8.25
CA GLU A 257 1.31 16.36 -9.38
C GLU A 257 0.71 15.22 -10.21
N GLU A 258 1.49 14.15 -10.45
CA GLU A 258 1.02 12.97 -11.20
C GLU A 258 -0.16 12.29 -10.51
N TYR A 259 -0.06 12.08 -9.19
CA TYR A 259 -1.11 11.45 -8.38
C TYR A 259 -2.12 12.46 -7.79
N LYS A 260 -1.94 13.76 -8.05
CA LYS A 260 -2.78 14.85 -7.54
C LYS A 260 -2.94 14.76 -6.01
N ILE A 261 -1.84 14.50 -5.32
CA ILE A 261 -1.81 14.29 -3.86
C ILE A 261 -2.14 15.62 -3.18
N GLN A 262 -3.09 15.62 -2.23
CA GLN A 262 -3.51 16.81 -1.50
C GLN A 262 -3.04 16.82 -0.04
N VAL A 263 -2.86 15.65 0.56
CA VAL A 263 -2.48 15.52 1.97
C VAL A 263 -1.81 14.18 2.24
N VAL A 264 -0.89 14.19 3.21
CA VAL A 264 -0.22 12.99 3.74
C VAL A 264 -0.63 12.78 5.19
N LEU A 265 -1.11 11.58 5.51
CA LEU A 265 -1.43 11.17 6.88
C LEU A 265 -0.40 10.15 7.36
N GLN A 266 0.11 10.29 8.59
CA GLN A 266 1.02 9.34 9.21
C GLN A 266 0.39 8.77 10.48
N GLU A 267 0.30 7.44 10.57
CA GLU A 267 -0.55 6.73 11.54
C GLU A 267 0.04 6.60 12.96
N GLY A 268 1.13 7.29 13.27
CA GLY A 268 1.81 7.26 14.57
C GLY A 268 3.01 6.31 14.59
N ASP A 269 3.62 6.14 15.76
CA ASP A 269 4.90 5.47 15.94
C ASP A 269 5.95 5.98 14.94
N ILE A 270 6.22 7.27 15.10
CA ILE A 270 7.20 8.01 14.30
C ILE A 270 8.62 7.60 14.72
N VAL A 271 8.81 7.42 16.02
CA VAL A 271 10.07 6.93 16.62
C VAL A 271 9.84 5.62 17.38
N ASN A 272 10.90 4.86 17.62
CA ASN A 272 10.82 3.61 18.38
C ASN A 272 10.99 3.84 19.88
N GLN A 273 11.44 5.02 20.27
CA GLN A 273 11.57 5.40 21.66
C GLN A 273 11.56 6.92 21.80
N ASN A 274 10.65 7.41 22.62
CA ASN A 274 10.40 8.84 22.76
C ASN A 274 11.54 9.64 23.42
N SER A 275 12.12 9.15 24.53
CA SER A 275 13.12 9.93 25.31
C SER A 275 14.25 9.09 25.92
N GLN A 276 14.35 7.82 25.50
CA GLN A 276 15.39 6.92 25.96
C GLN A 276 16.78 7.34 25.46
N VAL A 277 17.71 7.53 26.40
CA VAL A 277 19.08 8.02 26.11
C VAL A 277 19.90 6.99 25.33
N ALA A 278 19.92 5.74 25.80
CA ALA A 278 20.64 4.65 25.14
C ALA A 278 19.65 3.74 24.40
N PRO A 279 19.80 3.50 23.09
CA PRO A 279 18.84 2.71 22.32
C PRO A 279 18.60 1.33 22.93
N THR A 280 17.32 0.98 23.11
CA THR A 280 16.92 -0.39 23.49
C THR A 280 16.75 -1.30 22.27
N SER A 281 16.58 -0.71 21.09
CA SER A 281 16.51 -1.36 19.78
C SER A 281 17.00 -0.37 18.71
N GLY A 282 17.58 -0.89 17.63
CA GLY A 282 18.24 -0.07 16.61
C GLY A 282 19.59 0.49 17.05
N ASP A 283 20.13 1.42 16.26
CA ASP A 283 21.45 2.03 16.46
C ASP A 283 21.40 3.55 16.69
N GLN A 284 20.20 4.14 16.76
CA GLN A 284 19.97 5.57 16.98
C GLN A 284 19.41 5.88 18.38
N THR A 285 19.92 6.90 19.07
CA THR A 285 19.33 7.44 20.31
C THR A 285 17.95 8.06 20.05
N ALA A 286 17.13 8.30 21.09
CA ALA A 286 15.82 8.93 20.91
C ALA A 286 15.90 10.29 20.18
N ASP A 287 16.87 11.15 20.53
CA ASP A 287 17.05 12.44 19.86
C ASP A 287 17.42 12.28 18.39
N GLN A 288 18.24 11.29 18.05
CA GLN A 288 18.57 10.96 16.66
C GLN A 288 17.33 10.45 15.91
N GLN A 289 16.51 9.59 16.52
CA GLN A 289 15.27 9.09 15.92
C GLN A 289 14.31 10.23 15.56
N TRP A 290 14.09 11.15 16.50
CA TRP A 290 13.26 12.32 16.25
C TRP A 290 13.84 13.26 15.20
N ALA A 291 15.16 13.51 15.22
CA ALA A 291 15.83 14.31 14.21
C ALA A 291 15.76 13.66 12.81
N ASN A 292 15.88 12.33 12.73
CA ASN A 292 15.77 11.55 11.52
C ASN A 292 14.36 11.63 10.93
N ALA A 293 13.34 11.39 11.75
CA ALA A 293 11.94 11.51 11.33
C ALA A 293 11.62 12.95 10.89
N LYS A 294 12.11 13.96 11.64
CA LYS A 294 11.95 15.35 11.27
C LYS A 294 12.58 15.67 9.92
N ALA A 295 13.79 15.19 9.68
CA ALA A 295 14.49 15.41 8.41
C ALA A 295 13.74 14.77 7.24
N ALA A 296 13.27 13.51 7.39
CA ALA A 296 12.51 12.81 6.36
C ALA A 296 11.19 13.52 6.04
N MET A 297 10.40 13.90 7.05
CA MET A 297 9.11 14.58 6.86
C MET A 297 9.25 16.00 6.34
N SER A 298 10.33 16.72 6.69
CA SER A 298 10.53 18.12 6.26
C SER A 298 10.73 18.27 4.75
N VAL A 299 10.98 17.17 4.02
CA VAL A 299 10.95 17.14 2.55
C VAL A 299 9.61 17.64 1.99
N LEU A 300 8.51 17.46 2.75
CA LEU A 300 7.16 17.86 2.36
C LEU A 300 6.80 19.31 2.78
N ASN A 301 7.66 20.01 3.53
CA ASN A 301 7.36 21.37 3.98
C ASN A 301 7.20 22.32 2.79
N GLY A 302 6.04 22.98 2.68
CA GLY A 302 5.71 23.84 1.55
C GLY A 302 5.37 23.09 0.26
N GLU A 303 5.41 21.77 0.26
CA GLU A 303 5.06 20.92 -0.89
C GLU A 303 3.66 20.32 -0.74
N LEU A 304 3.37 19.76 0.44
CA LEU A 304 2.08 19.17 0.83
C LEU A 304 1.84 19.35 2.35
N PRO A 305 0.59 19.52 2.83
CA PRO A 305 0.29 19.39 4.25
C PRO A 305 0.45 17.93 4.68
N TYR A 306 1.04 17.72 5.86
CA TYR A 306 1.06 16.41 6.52
C TYR A 306 0.44 16.49 7.91
N ILE A 307 -0.30 15.45 8.28
CA ILE A 307 -0.96 15.30 9.58
C ILE A 307 -0.48 13.97 10.18
N MET A 308 -0.06 13.99 11.44
CA MET A 308 0.51 12.81 12.08
C MET A 308 -0.22 12.53 13.38
N ALA A 309 -0.52 11.25 13.64
CA ALA A 309 -0.89 10.79 14.97
C ALA A 309 0.36 10.57 15.83
N ALA A 310 0.18 10.52 17.15
CA ALA A 310 1.21 10.05 18.07
C ALA A 310 0.91 8.60 18.44
N GLY A 311 1.87 7.71 18.23
CA GLY A 311 1.77 6.30 18.61
C GLY A 311 2.29 6.01 20.01
N ASN A 312 2.22 4.75 20.43
CA ASN A 312 2.67 4.37 21.77
C ASN A 312 4.18 4.57 21.96
N HIS A 313 5.01 4.35 20.94
CA HIS A 313 6.45 4.57 21.01
C HIS A 313 6.85 6.06 21.03
N ASP A 314 5.96 6.94 20.59
CA ASP A 314 6.11 8.40 20.67
C ASP A 314 5.80 8.97 22.07
N LEU A 315 5.39 8.10 23.00
CA LEU A 315 5.02 8.44 24.38
C LEU A 315 5.99 7.81 25.41
N GLY A 316 6.12 8.45 26.56
CA GLY A 316 6.90 7.94 27.69
C GLY A 316 8.41 8.00 27.46
N THR A 317 9.12 6.95 27.86
CA THR A 317 10.58 6.83 27.65
C THR A 317 10.89 5.92 26.47
N THR A 318 10.29 4.73 26.45
CA THR A 318 10.47 3.77 25.35
C THR A 318 9.17 3.43 24.64
N SER A 319 8.06 3.30 25.36
CA SER A 319 6.73 3.11 24.80
C SER A 319 5.68 3.27 25.88
N ALA A 320 4.87 4.33 25.76
CA ALA A 320 3.62 4.57 26.47
C ALA A 320 3.63 4.25 27.98
N GLN A 321 4.74 4.51 28.68
CA GLN A 321 4.76 4.40 30.15
C GLN A 321 3.99 5.53 30.85
N ASN A 322 3.76 6.61 30.11
CA ASN A 322 2.97 7.78 30.46
C ASN A 322 2.73 8.56 29.17
N ARG A 323 2.02 9.68 29.27
CA ARG A 323 1.60 10.52 28.13
C ARG A 323 2.65 11.58 27.70
N ASN A 324 3.83 11.61 28.29
CA ASN A 324 4.85 12.60 27.92
C ASN A 324 5.35 12.31 26.50
N THR A 325 5.46 13.32 25.65
CA THR A 325 5.92 13.17 24.28
C THR A 325 6.94 14.26 23.91
N GLN A 326 7.92 13.91 23.08
CA GLN A 326 8.81 14.86 22.41
C GLN A 326 8.26 15.29 21.04
N PHE A 327 7.12 14.73 20.60
CA PHE A 327 6.52 15.03 19.29
C PHE A 327 6.44 16.55 19.02
N ASN A 328 5.91 17.31 19.98
CA ASN A 328 5.75 18.77 19.85
C ASN A 328 7.05 19.57 20.02
N THR A 329 8.12 18.94 20.51
CA THR A 329 9.46 19.55 20.52
C THR A 329 10.02 19.61 19.11
N TYR A 330 9.81 18.54 18.33
CA TYR A 330 10.40 18.36 17.00
C TYR A 330 9.47 18.77 15.85
N PHE A 331 8.15 18.72 16.06
CA PHE A 331 7.16 19.08 15.07
C PHE A 331 6.25 20.19 15.58
N LYS A 332 6.18 21.28 14.80
CA LYS A 332 5.32 22.43 15.03
C LYS A 332 4.56 22.72 13.75
N ALA A 333 3.34 23.25 13.86
CA ALA A 333 2.59 23.64 12.66
C ALA A 333 3.35 24.68 11.82
N SER A 334 4.09 25.59 12.47
CA SER A 334 4.92 26.61 11.81
C SER A 334 6.03 26.04 10.92
N ASP A 335 6.37 24.76 11.05
CA ASP A 335 7.41 24.15 10.22
C ASP A 335 6.96 23.95 8.78
N ASN A 336 5.64 23.83 8.55
CA ASN A 336 5.05 23.67 7.22
C ASN A 336 3.97 24.74 6.99
N PRO A 337 4.16 25.69 6.07
CA PRO A 337 3.18 26.75 5.81
C PRO A 337 1.80 26.23 5.38
N LEU A 338 1.75 25.03 4.79
CA LEU A 338 0.49 24.38 4.39
C LEU A 338 -0.27 23.75 5.56
N VAL A 339 0.36 23.66 6.74
CA VAL A 339 -0.28 23.26 8.00
C VAL A 339 -0.53 24.48 8.89
N ASP A 340 0.40 25.46 8.90
CA ASP A 340 0.35 26.65 9.75
C ASP A 340 -0.88 27.54 9.47
N PRO A 341 -1.82 27.70 10.42
CA PRO A 341 -3.00 28.53 10.23
C PRO A 341 -2.66 30.02 10.09
N ALA A 342 -1.52 30.47 10.64
CA ALA A 342 -1.05 31.85 10.45
C ALA A 342 -0.62 32.13 8.99
N GLN A 343 -0.41 31.08 8.20
CA GLN A 343 -0.03 31.13 6.79
C GLN A 343 -1.14 30.58 5.87
N GLY A 344 -2.35 30.37 6.41
CA GLY A 344 -3.49 29.85 5.64
C GLY A 344 -3.52 28.32 5.49
N GLY A 345 -2.72 27.60 6.28
CA GLY A 345 -2.66 26.14 6.26
C GLY A 345 -3.91 25.44 6.80
N VAL A 346 -3.91 24.11 6.71
CA VAL A 346 -5.10 23.26 6.96
C VAL A 346 -5.48 23.11 8.44
N LEU A 347 -4.60 23.44 9.39
CA LEU A 347 -4.94 23.33 10.80
C LEU A 347 -6.07 24.31 11.20
N ARG A 348 -6.97 23.87 12.06
CA ARG A 348 -8.04 24.71 12.63
C ARG A 348 -7.99 24.82 14.14
N GLY A 349 -7.47 23.81 14.84
CA GLY A 349 -7.24 23.95 16.27
C GLY A 349 -6.64 22.73 16.94
N TYR A 350 -6.35 22.91 18.23
CA TYR A 350 -5.75 21.92 19.11
C TYR A 350 -6.57 21.81 20.39
N GLN A 351 -6.49 20.67 21.05
CA GLN A 351 -7.00 20.54 22.41
C GLN A 351 -6.16 21.37 23.40
N VAL A 352 -4.83 21.33 23.22
CA VAL A 352 -3.86 22.13 23.99
C VAL A 352 -3.09 23.03 23.02
N PRO A 353 -3.05 24.37 23.21
CA PRO A 353 -2.41 25.27 22.26
C PRO A 353 -0.95 24.92 21.97
N GLY A 354 -0.64 24.69 20.68
CA GLY A 354 0.71 24.38 20.21
C GLY A 354 1.08 22.88 20.25
N GLU A 355 0.17 22.01 20.68
CA GLU A 355 0.39 20.57 20.77
C GLU A 355 -0.38 19.81 19.66
N LEU A 356 0.36 19.22 18.71
CA LEU A 356 -0.18 18.58 17.52
C LEU A 356 -0.74 17.17 17.77
N GLN A 357 -0.43 16.52 18.90
CA GLN A 357 -0.89 15.14 19.14
C GLN A 357 -2.41 15.01 19.31
N ASN A 358 -3.12 16.11 19.57
CA ASN A 358 -4.58 16.18 19.62
C ASN A 358 -5.04 17.45 18.88
N ALA A 359 -5.31 17.31 17.59
CA ALA A 359 -5.56 18.42 16.68
C ALA A 359 -6.66 18.09 15.67
N TYR A 360 -7.26 19.13 15.08
CA TYR A 360 -8.18 18.95 13.95
C TYR A 360 -7.86 19.94 12.82
N PHE A 361 -8.11 19.46 11.61
CA PHE A 361 -7.70 20.08 10.35
C PHE A 361 -8.88 20.11 9.39
N GLU A 362 -8.91 21.12 8.55
CA GLU A 362 -9.90 21.28 7.50
C GLU A 362 -9.18 21.41 6.16
N LEU A 363 -9.55 20.55 5.21
CA LEU A 363 -9.02 20.53 3.87
C LEU A 363 -10.18 20.62 2.87
N HIS A 364 -10.16 21.63 2.02
CA HIS A 364 -11.04 21.74 0.87
C HIS A 364 -10.42 20.96 -0.30
N ALA A 365 -11.04 19.84 -0.67
CA ALA A 365 -10.54 18.97 -1.72
C ALA A 365 -10.99 19.43 -3.12
N PRO A 366 -10.23 19.12 -4.19
CA PRO A 366 -10.55 19.55 -5.55
C PRO A 366 -11.90 19.09 -6.12
N ASP A 367 -12.52 18.05 -5.54
CA ASP A 367 -13.84 17.56 -5.94
C ASP A 367 -15.01 18.27 -5.23
N GLY A 368 -14.71 19.36 -4.50
CA GLY A 368 -15.67 20.15 -3.72
C GLY A 368 -15.98 19.56 -2.34
N ARG A 369 -15.30 18.48 -1.93
CA ARG A 369 -15.46 17.89 -0.60
C ARG A 369 -14.69 18.68 0.44
N ASP A 370 -15.35 19.08 1.50
CA ASP A 370 -14.65 19.52 2.72
C ASP A 370 -14.37 18.31 3.62
N LEU A 371 -13.11 18.16 4.03
CA LEU A 371 -12.68 17.15 4.98
C LEU A 371 -12.48 17.77 6.35
N LEU A 372 -12.94 17.07 7.39
CA LEU A 372 -12.63 17.38 8.79
C LEU A 372 -11.79 16.24 9.38
N ILE A 373 -10.48 16.44 9.42
CA ILE A 373 -9.54 15.39 9.85
C ILE A 373 -9.18 15.62 11.32
N PHE A 374 -9.46 14.63 12.17
CA PHE A 374 -9.02 14.60 13.55
C PHE A 374 -7.75 13.75 13.67
N SER A 375 -6.69 14.30 14.25
CA SER A 375 -5.54 13.53 14.71
C SER A 375 -5.60 13.44 16.23
N LEU A 376 -5.82 12.24 16.76
CA LEU A 376 -5.91 11.99 18.20
C LEU A 376 -4.75 11.10 18.65
N GLU A 377 -4.28 11.34 19.87
CA GLU A 377 -3.21 10.60 20.51
C GLU A 377 -3.52 9.10 20.60
N PHE A 378 -2.49 8.24 20.66
CA PHE A 378 -2.64 6.83 21.01
C PHE A 378 -3.55 6.68 22.24
N TRP A 379 -4.61 5.89 22.09
CA TRP A 379 -5.58 5.67 23.15
C TRP A 379 -6.17 6.99 23.69
N PRO A 380 -6.99 7.71 22.90
CA PRO A 380 -7.46 9.05 23.24
C PRO A 380 -8.16 9.08 24.59
N ARG A 381 -7.80 10.04 25.44
CA ARG A 381 -8.43 10.21 26.75
C ARG A 381 -9.90 10.60 26.62
N GLN A 382 -10.73 10.29 27.62
CA GLN A 382 -12.15 10.67 27.59
C GLN A 382 -12.37 12.17 27.33
N ALA A 383 -11.53 13.03 27.92
CA ALA A 383 -11.59 14.48 27.70
C ALA A 383 -11.25 14.86 26.26
N THR A 384 -10.38 14.10 25.60
CA THR A 384 -10.01 14.26 24.18
C THR A 384 -11.14 13.81 23.27
N VAL A 385 -11.76 12.66 23.56
CA VAL A 385 -12.95 12.18 22.83
C VAL A 385 -14.11 13.17 22.95
N ALA A 386 -14.41 13.64 24.16
CA ALA A 386 -15.45 14.63 24.39
C ALA A 386 -15.18 15.97 23.67
N TRP A 387 -13.92 16.40 23.62
CA TRP A 387 -13.50 17.59 22.87
C TRP A 387 -13.70 17.43 21.36
N ALA A 388 -13.24 16.30 20.79
CA ALA A 388 -13.43 16.01 19.37
C ALA A 388 -14.91 15.90 19.00
N ASN A 389 -15.72 15.27 19.87
CA ASN A 389 -17.16 15.14 19.70
C ASN A 389 -17.87 16.51 19.66
N GLN A 390 -17.48 17.45 20.52
CA GLN A 390 -18.01 18.82 20.49
C GLN A 390 -17.74 19.53 19.18
N ILE A 391 -16.56 19.32 18.59
CA ILE A 391 -16.16 19.91 17.31
C ILE A 391 -16.94 19.26 16.17
N ALA A 392 -16.94 17.92 16.10
CA ALA A 392 -17.62 17.17 15.04
C ALA A 392 -19.13 17.48 14.96
N ALA A 393 -19.76 17.82 16.11
CA ALA A 393 -21.16 18.19 16.21
C ALA A 393 -21.46 19.68 15.88
N LEU A 394 -20.46 20.50 15.58
CA LEU A 394 -20.69 21.91 15.22
C LEU A 394 -21.45 22.00 13.89
N PRO A 395 -22.48 22.86 13.78
CA PRO A 395 -23.27 22.98 12.55
C PRO A 395 -22.46 23.32 11.29
N GLN A 396 -21.35 24.05 11.44
CA GLN A 396 -20.47 24.41 10.33
C GLN A 396 -19.71 23.21 9.73
N TYR A 397 -19.67 22.07 10.44
CA TYR A 397 -19.02 20.84 10.00
C TYR A 397 -20.01 19.72 9.67
N ALA A 398 -21.30 20.05 9.58
CA ALA A 398 -22.36 19.06 9.35
C ALA A 398 -22.24 18.36 7.98
N ASP A 399 -21.73 19.08 6.97
CA ASP A 399 -21.61 18.61 5.59
C ASP A 399 -20.17 18.16 5.23
N HIS A 400 -19.22 18.20 6.18
CA HIS A 400 -17.86 17.71 5.97
C HIS A 400 -17.84 16.19 5.95
N THR A 401 -16.86 15.60 5.26
CA THR A 401 -16.48 14.21 5.51
C THR A 401 -15.44 14.19 6.63
N ALA A 402 -15.85 13.72 7.80
CA ALA A 402 -14.95 13.58 8.94
C ALA A 402 -14.12 12.29 8.85
N VAL A 403 -12.82 12.44 9.15
CA VAL A 403 -11.82 11.37 9.16
C VAL A 403 -11.19 11.31 10.54
N LEU A 404 -11.15 10.13 11.16
CA LEU A 404 -10.35 9.90 12.37
C LEU A 404 -9.00 9.29 12.00
N LEU A 405 -7.92 9.99 12.31
CA LEU A 405 -6.55 9.47 12.36
C LEU A 405 -6.17 9.27 13.83
N THR A 406 -5.91 8.02 14.22
CA THR A 406 -5.45 7.66 15.57
C THR A 406 -4.52 6.46 15.45
N HIS A 407 -3.74 6.18 16.48
CA HIS A 407 -2.75 5.11 16.37
C HIS A 407 -3.36 3.70 16.52
N SER A 408 -4.28 3.50 17.46
CA SER A 408 -4.94 2.20 17.70
C SER A 408 -6.45 2.33 17.55
N TYR A 409 -7.05 1.50 16.67
CA TYR A 409 -8.49 1.49 16.41
C TYR A 409 -8.99 0.14 15.85
N LEU A 410 -8.50 -0.28 14.68
CA LEU A 410 -8.88 -1.53 14.01
C LEU A 410 -7.74 -2.55 14.06
N ASN A 411 -8.09 -3.82 14.27
CA ASN A 411 -7.19 -4.96 14.19
C ASN A 411 -7.17 -5.55 12.75
N PRO A 412 -6.12 -6.29 12.35
CA PRO A 412 -6.01 -6.82 10.99
C PRO A 412 -7.06 -7.89 10.67
N ASN A 413 -7.67 -8.50 11.69
CA ASN A 413 -8.78 -9.44 11.54
C ASN A 413 -10.15 -8.77 11.23
N ASN A 414 -10.15 -7.49 10.87
CA ASN A 414 -11.33 -6.66 10.58
C ASN A 414 -12.26 -6.43 11.79
N THR A 415 -11.79 -6.59 13.01
CA THR A 415 -12.53 -6.18 14.22
C THR A 415 -11.92 -4.94 14.83
N ARG A 416 -12.73 -4.12 15.51
CA ARG A 416 -12.18 -3.04 16.33
C ARG A 416 -11.38 -3.62 17.50
N ALA A 417 -10.43 -2.85 17.99
CA ALA A 417 -9.81 -3.11 19.28
C ALA A 417 -10.87 -2.95 20.38
N ASP A 418 -10.94 -3.92 21.28
CA ASP A 418 -11.94 -4.04 22.36
C ASP A 418 -11.23 -4.65 23.58
N GLY A 419 -10.73 -3.80 24.48
CA GLY A 419 -9.93 -4.20 25.65
C GLY A 419 -8.89 -3.16 26.09
N THR A 420 -8.29 -3.38 27.27
CA THR A 420 -7.21 -2.57 27.91
C THR A 420 -6.05 -2.26 26.97
N PRO A 421 -5.13 -1.28 27.24
CA PRO A 421 -4.17 -0.67 26.30
C PRO A 421 -3.15 -1.59 25.63
N ASP A 422 -3.55 -2.70 25.01
CA ASP A 422 -2.68 -3.74 24.45
C ASP A 422 -1.55 -4.17 25.40
N GLY A 423 -1.79 -4.03 26.72
CA GLY A 423 -0.81 -4.28 27.79
C GLY A 423 0.12 -3.10 28.15
N TYR A 424 -0.01 -1.93 27.51
CA TYR A 424 0.76 -0.72 27.83
C TYR A 424 0.31 -0.04 29.13
N PRO A 425 1.24 0.41 29.98
CA PRO A 425 0.92 1.05 31.27
C PRO A 425 0.61 2.55 31.14
N VAL A 426 0.02 2.98 30.02
CA VAL A 426 -0.18 4.41 29.66
C VAL A 426 -1.24 5.12 30.51
N GLY A 427 -2.08 4.33 31.19
CA GLY A 427 -3.18 4.81 32.01
C GLY A 427 -4.40 3.90 31.87
N THR A 428 -5.49 4.29 32.53
CA THR A 428 -6.80 3.59 32.48
C THR A 428 -7.91 4.51 31.99
N ASP A 429 -7.55 5.66 31.39
CA ASP A 429 -8.45 6.75 31.00
C ASP A 429 -8.51 6.97 29.48
N GLY A 430 -7.89 6.07 28.71
CA GLY A 430 -7.92 6.06 27.25
C GLY A 430 -9.07 5.21 26.71
N ASN A 431 -9.45 5.48 25.46
CA ASN A 431 -10.50 4.78 24.74
C ASN A 431 -9.91 3.86 23.66
N ASP A 432 -10.43 2.65 23.57
CA ASP A 432 -10.13 1.70 22.48
C ASP A 432 -10.97 1.97 21.21
N GLY A 433 -10.83 1.12 20.19
CA GLY A 433 -11.52 1.29 18.93
C GLY A 433 -13.04 1.18 19.04
N GLU A 434 -13.55 0.27 19.87
CA GLU A 434 -14.98 0.08 20.07
C GLU A 434 -15.57 1.22 20.91
N GLU A 435 -14.85 1.73 21.89
CA GLU A 435 -15.23 2.94 22.65
C GLU A 435 -15.24 4.18 21.74
N LEU A 436 -14.18 4.40 20.94
CA LEU A 436 -14.14 5.50 19.96
C LEU A 436 -15.28 5.42 18.93
N TRP A 437 -15.64 4.21 18.50
CA TRP A 437 -16.82 4.01 17.66
C TRP A 437 -18.09 4.48 18.37
N ASN A 438 -18.32 4.03 19.59
CA ASN A 438 -19.57 4.29 20.31
C ASN A 438 -19.69 5.73 20.83
N GLU A 439 -18.58 6.39 21.13
CA GLU A 439 -18.57 7.68 21.83
C GLU A 439 -18.23 8.89 20.94
N LEU A 440 -17.68 8.66 19.75
CA LEU A 440 -17.35 9.72 18.79
C LEU A 440 -17.96 9.43 17.42
N ILE A 441 -17.54 8.36 16.77
CA ILE A 441 -17.79 8.17 15.34
C ILE A 441 -19.28 7.93 15.07
N LYS A 442 -19.91 7.01 15.80
CA LYS A 442 -21.32 6.64 15.61
C LYS A 442 -22.28 7.76 16.01
N LEU A 443 -21.83 8.71 16.83
CA LEU A 443 -22.66 9.83 17.29
C LEU A 443 -22.72 10.97 16.27
N ASN A 444 -21.73 11.07 15.39
CA ASN A 444 -21.60 12.17 14.43
C ASN A 444 -21.73 11.63 12.99
N PRO A 445 -22.83 11.95 12.29
CA PRO A 445 -23.15 11.36 10.98
C PRO A 445 -22.20 11.80 9.86
N ASN A 446 -21.36 12.81 10.09
CA ASN A 446 -20.35 13.29 9.16
C ASN A 446 -19.09 12.40 9.10
N PHE A 447 -18.85 11.49 10.05
CA PHE A 447 -17.74 10.53 9.91
C PHE A 447 -18.02 9.53 8.81
N GLU A 448 -17.00 9.33 7.96
CA GLU A 448 -17.03 8.31 6.90
C GLU A 448 -15.74 7.48 6.83
N MET A 449 -14.68 7.86 7.56
CA MET A 449 -13.40 7.16 7.49
C MET A 449 -12.64 7.13 8.81
N THR A 450 -11.94 6.03 9.08
CA THR A 450 -10.91 5.95 10.12
C THR A 450 -9.64 5.31 9.57
N LEU A 451 -8.49 5.76 10.08
CA LEU A 451 -7.15 5.30 9.71
C LEU A 451 -6.33 5.07 11.00
N ASN A 452 -5.65 3.94 11.09
CA ASN A 452 -4.79 3.60 12.21
C ASN A 452 -3.63 2.66 11.87
N GLY A 453 -2.63 2.66 12.75
CA GLY A 453 -1.44 1.79 12.71
C GLY A 453 -1.44 0.77 13.86
N HIS A 454 -0.32 0.70 14.60
CA HIS A 454 -0.14 0.00 15.89
C HIS A 454 -0.06 -1.53 15.85
N VAL A 455 -1.05 -2.16 15.23
CA VAL A 455 -1.26 -3.62 15.34
C VAL A 455 -0.26 -4.39 14.48
N GLY A 456 0.25 -5.51 15.01
CA GLY A 456 1.19 -6.37 14.29
C GLY A 456 0.57 -7.46 13.43
N GLY A 457 1.41 -8.16 12.66
CA GLY A 457 1.01 -9.16 11.65
C GLY A 457 0.94 -8.57 10.24
N ASP A 458 -0.02 -9.03 9.43
CA ASP A 458 -0.25 -8.55 8.05
C ASP A 458 -0.61 -7.07 7.93
N GLY A 459 -0.82 -6.42 9.07
CA GLY A 459 -0.84 -4.96 9.16
C GLY A 459 -2.01 -4.32 8.47
N VAL A 460 -2.90 -5.07 7.83
CA VAL A 460 -3.98 -4.53 7.01
C VAL A 460 -5.32 -5.10 7.42
N GLY A 461 -6.31 -4.24 7.47
CA GLY A 461 -7.68 -4.61 7.79
C GLY A 461 -8.63 -3.54 7.27
N TYR A 462 -9.85 -3.97 6.97
CA TYR A 462 -10.91 -3.12 6.46
C TYR A 462 -12.26 -3.55 7.03
N LEU A 463 -12.93 -2.62 7.72
CA LEU A 463 -14.26 -2.81 8.27
C LEU A 463 -15.20 -1.71 7.79
N LYS A 464 -16.30 -2.15 7.17
CA LYS A 464 -17.44 -1.27 6.83
C LYS A 464 -18.46 -1.33 7.96
N SER A 465 -18.85 -0.18 8.51
CA SER A 465 -19.91 -0.11 9.53
C SER A 465 -20.91 0.99 9.22
N THR A 466 -22.19 0.76 9.55
CA THR A 466 -23.27 1.71 9.33
C THR A 466 -23.69 2.35 10.66
N GLY A 467 -23.66 3.68 10.70
CA GLY A 467 -24.16 4.47 11.83
C GLY A 467 -25.69 4.46 11.90
N PRO A 468 -26.29 4.84 13.04
CA PRO A 468 -27.73 4.84 13.23
C PRO A 468 -28.47 5.84 12.32
N GLN A 469 -27.77 6.82 11.76
CA GLN A 469 -28.28 7.80 10.79
C GLN A 469 -28.13 7.32 9.33
N GLY A 470 -27.56 6.13 9.11
CA GLY A 470 -27.38 5.53 7.78
C GLY A 470 -26.04 5.87 7.10
N ASN A 471 -25.24 6.77 7.67
CA ASN A 471 -23.87 7.01 7.20
C ASN A 471 -23.03 5.74 7.30
N VAL A 472 -22.09 5.60 6.37
CA VAL A 472 -21.20 4.44 6.28
C VAL A 472 -19.79 4.89 6.63
N VAL A 473 -19.16 4.18 7.54
CA VAL A 473 -17.78 4.45 7.96
C VAL A 473 -16.86 3.34 7.47
N HIS A 474 -15.84 3.75 6.72
CA HIS A 474 -14.78 2.95 6.14
C HIS A 474 -13.57 2.98 7.06
N GLN A 475 -13.38 1.90 7.82
CA GLN A 475 -12.35 1.81 8.85
C GLN A 475 -11.20 0.98 8.32
N MET A 476 -9.98 1.51 8.37
CA MET A 476 -8.81 0.89 7.80
C MET A 476 -7.65 0.90 8.78
N VAL A 477 -6.96 -0.23 8.87
CA VAL A 477 -5.64 -0.31 9.48
C VAL A 477 -4.59 -0.57 8.41
N PHE A 478 -3.42 0.05 8.56
CA PHE A 478 -2.26 -0.12 7.70
C PHE A 478 -0.94 0.00 8.48
N ASN A 479 -0.32 -1.14 8.78
CA ASN A 479 0.92 -1.19 9.53
C ASN A 479 1.88 -2.24 8.95
N SER A 480 2.78 -1.81 8.08
CA SER A 480 3.76 -2.72 7.49
C SER A 480 5.02 -2.91 8.34
N GLN A 481 5.12 -2.36 9.55
CA GLN A 481 6.40 -2.27 10.29
C GLN A 481 7.10 -3.60 10.53
N PHE A 482 6.37 -4.72 10.54
CA PHE A 482 6.89 -6.05 10.84
C PHE A 482 7.49 -6.77 9.63
N GLU A 483 7.36 -6.19 8.42
CA GLU A 483 8.05 -6.73 7.26
C GLU A 483 9.54 -6.39 7.25
N THR A 484 10.30 -7.12 6.42
CA THR A 484 11.73 -6.87 6.19
C THR A 484 12.02 -5.40 5.86
N ASN A 485 13.26 -4.99 6.15
CA ASN A 485 13.73 -3.62 5.93
C ASN A 485 12.95 -2.59 6.77
N GLY A 486 12.36 -2.99 7.90
CA GLY A 486 11.56 -2.12 8.76
C GLY A 486 10.16 -1.80 8.21
N GLY A 487 9.70 -2.56 7.22
CA GLY A 487 8.39 -2.44 6.62
C GLY A 487 8.37 -2.22 5.12
N ASN A 488 9.47 -2.55 4.43
CA ASN A 488 9.61 -2.56 2.97
C ASN A 488 9.20 -1.26 2.24
N GLY A 489 9.05 -0.14 2.94
CA GLY A 489 8.66 1.13 2.37
C GLY A 489 7.25 1.16 1.78
N TRP A 490 6.26 0.49 2.37
CA TRP A 490 4.89 0.56 1.87
C TRP A 490 4.21 1.89 2.22
N ILE A 491 3.41 2.42 1.29
CA ILE A 491 2.44 3.51 1.48
C ILE A 491 1.10 3.12 0.88
N ARG A 492 0.01 3.69 1.40
CA ARG A 492 -1.31 3.62 0.77
C ARG A 492 -1.63 4.91 0.03
N VAL A 493 -2.12 4.79 -1.19
CA VAL A 493 -2.67 5.88 -1.99
C VAL A 493 -4.18 5.67 -2.07
N LEU A 494 -4.94 6.60 -1.50
CA LEU A 494 -6.40 6.65 -1.58
C LEU A 494 -6.75 7.63 -2.71
N GLU A 495 -7.12 7.09 -3.86
CA GLU A 495 -7.48 7.88 -5.05
C GLU A 495 -8.98 8.14 -5.06
N PHE A 496 -9.39 9.39 -4.89
CA PHE A 496 -10.78 9.83 -4.95
C PHE A 496 -11.14 10.06 -6.41
N LEU A 497 -12.12 9.32 -6.93
CA LEU A 497 -12.43 9.31 -8.35
C LEU A 497 -13.37 10.47 -8.74
N ASN A 498 -13.36 10.85 -10.02
CA ASN A 498 -14.16 11.94 -10.59
C ASN A 498 -15.68 11.78 -10.42
N ASP A 499 -16.18 10.61 -10.01
CA ASP A 499 -17.59 10.41 -9.68
C ASP A 499 -17.97 10.95 -8.29
N ARG A 500 -17.01 11.51 -7.55
CA ARG A 500 -17.16 12.18 -6.24
C ARG A 500 -17.69 11.30 -5.12
N LYS A 501 -17.68 9.99 -5.32
CA LYS A 501 -18.14 8.99 -4.35
C LYS A 501 -17.19 7.82 -4.21
N THR A 502 -16.51 7.42 -5.28
CA THR A 502 -15.68 6.23 -5.27
C THR A 502 -14.26 6.58 -4.83
N VAL A 503 -13.72 5.78 -3.91
CA VAL A 503 -12.30 5.84 -3.51
C VAL A 503 -11.66 4.50 -3.85
N HIS A 504 -10.51 4.55 -4.53
CA HIS A 504 -9.67 3.41 -4.83
C HIS A 504 -8.47 3.39 -3.88
N VAL A 505 -8.36 2.34 -3.07
CA VAL A 505 -7.24 2.14 -2.14
C VAL A 505 -6.21 1.25 -2.82
N ARG A 506 -4.96 1.72 -2.88
CA ARG A 506 -3.83 0.99 -3.49
C ARG A 506 -2.59 1.07 -2.61
N THR A 507 -1.92 -0.06 -2.37
CA THR A 507 -0.68 -0.11 -1.58
C THR A 507 0.55 -0.28 -2.49
N TYR A 508 1.51 0.64 -2.39
CA TYR A 508 2.73 0.69 -3.22
C TYR A 508 4.00 0.86 -2.38
N SER A 509 5.11 0.29 -2.83
CA SER A 509 6.42 0.45 -2.20
C SER A 509 7.41 1.14 -3.15
N PRO A 510 7.83 2.39 -2.87
CA PRO A 510 8.92 3.05 -3.58
C PRO A 510 10.27 2.32 -3.46
N LEU A 511 10.48 1.54 -2.40
CA LEU A 511 11.69 0.75 -2.20
C LEU A 511 11.75 -0.47 -3.14
N LEU A 512 10.64 -1.20 -3.20
CA LEU A 512 10.57 -2.43 -3.98
C LEU A 512 10.23 -2.16 -5.45
N ASP A 513 9.61 -1.02 -5.75
CA ASP A 513 9.01 -0.67 -7.05
C ASP A 513 7.95 -1.71 -7.45
N LEU A 514 7.08 -2.03 -6.49
CA LEU A 514 6.01 -3.02 -6.60
C LEU A 514 4.77 -2.55 -5.85
N TYR A 515 3.60 -3.04 -6.26
CA TYR A 515 2.34 -2.82 -5.55
C TYR A 515 1.68 -4.15 -5.17
N ARG A 516 0.89 -4.11 -4.11
CA ARG A 516 0.09 -5.27 -3.68
C ARG A 516 -1.20 -5.31 -4.47
N THR A 517 -1.58 -6.50 -4.92
CA THR A 517 -2.74 -6.72 -5.82
C THR A 517 -3.84 -7.57 -5.20
N ASP A 518 -3.67 -7.98 -3.94
CA ASP A 518 -4.70 -8.71 -3.22
C ASP A 518 -5.82 -7.76 -2.75
N ALA A 519 -6.98 -8.35 -2.41
CA ALA A 519 -8.19 -7.60 -2.08
C ALA A 519 -8.09 -6.75 -0.79
N ALA A 520 -7.09 -6.96 0.07
CA ALA A 520 -6.88 -6.12 1.26
C ALA A 520 -6.04 -4.86 0.95
N ASN A 521 -5.45 -4.78 -0.25
CA ASN A 521 -4.54 -3.71 -0.65
C ASN A 521 -4.89 -3.01 -1.97
N ASP A 522 -5.76 -3.61 -2.78
CA ASP A 522 -6.33 -3.05 -4.00
C ASP A 522 -7.85 -3.25 -3.95
N PHE A 523 -8.58 -2.20 -3.57
CA PHE A 523 -10.04 -2.27 -3.45
C PHE A 523 -10.71 -0.90 -3.57
N PHE A 524 -12.02 -0.93 -3.85
CA PHE A 524 -12.85 0.27 -3.95
C PHE A 524 -13.84 0.35 -2.80
N PHE A 525 -14.13 1.57 -2.35
CA PHE A 525 -15.27 1.86 -1.50
C PHE A 525 -16.00 3.13 -1.94
N THR A 526 -17.17 3.38 -1.35
CA THR A 526 -18.05 4.47 -1.77
C THR A 526 -18.43 5.33 -0.57
N LEU A 527 -18.00 6.58 -0.59
CA LEU A 527 -18.41 7.65 0.31
C LEU A 527 -19.81 8.16 -0.02
N THR A 528 -20.35 8.96 0.88
CA THR A 528 -21.56 9.74 0.69
C THR A 528 -21.40 10.64 -0.52
N GLU A 529 -22.39 10.59 -1.41
CA GLU A 529 -22.41 11.39 -2.62
C GLU A 529 -22.57 12.86 -2.26
N LEU A 530 -21.64 13.70 -2.74
CA LEU A 530 -21.78 15.14 -2.64
C LEU A 530 -22.96 15.60 -3.51
N PRO A 531 -23.73 16.62 -3.10
CA PRO A 531 -24.67 17.30 -3.98
C PRO A 531 -24.01 17.57 -5.34
N ALA A 532 -24.73 17.36 -6.45
CA ALA A 532 -24.18 17.59 -7.78
C ALA A 532 -23.48 18.95 -7.85
N LEU A 533 -22.15 18.95 -8.03
CA LEU A 533 -21.44 20.18 -8.37
C LEU A 533 -22.01 20.59 -9.72
N SER A 534 -22.63 21.76 -9.73
CA SER A 534 -23.04 22.33 -10.98
C SER A 534 -21.75 22.75 -11.69
N ARG A 535 -21.48 22.19 -12.86
CA ARG A 535 -20.28 22.50 -13.65
C ARG A 535 -20.13 23.99 -13.97
N ALA A 536 -21.22 24.74 -13.85
CA ALA A 536 -21.24 26.19 -14.02
C ALA A 536 -21.29 27.00 -12.72
N ASP A 537 -21.13 26.35 -11.57
CA ASP A 537 -20.81 27.01 -10.30
C ASP A 537 -19.29 27.22 -10.28
N PHE A 538 -18.84 28.33 -10.85
CA PHE A 538 -17.42 28.63 -11.05
C PHE A 538 -16.76 29.21 -9.81
N ASN A 539 -17.54 29.78 -8.88
CA ASN A 539 -17.03 30.29 -7.60
C ASN A 539 -17.13 29.26 -6.45
N LEU A 540 -17.74 28.10 -6.70
CA LEU A 540 -17.93 26.97 -5.79
C LEU A 540 -18.74 27.35 -4.54
N ASP A 541 -19.69 28.27 -4.67
CA ASP A 541 -20.56 28.70 -3.55
C ASP A 541 -21.82 27.85 -3.39
N GLY A 542 -22.00 26.85 -4.26
CA GLY A 542 -23.12 25.92 -4.26
C GLY A 542 -24.32 26.41 -5.07
N ALA A 543 -24.26 27.59 -5.67
CA ALA A 543 -25.28 28.11 -6.59
C ALA A 543 -24.70 28.30 -8.00
N VAL A 544 -25.57 28.27 -9.01
CA VAL A 544 -25.23 28.75 -10.36
C VAL A 544 -26.02 30.02 -10.57
N ASP A 545 -25.36 31.16 -10.41
CA ASP A 545 -26.01 32.45 -10.45
C ASP A 545 -25.25 33.50 -11.27
N SER A 546 -25.58 34.78 -11.07
CA SER A 546 -24.97 35.90 -11.79
C SER A 546 -23.48 36.10 -11.48
N VAL A 547 -23.01 35.62 -10.33
CA VAL A 547 -21.59 35.65 -9.95
C VAL A 547 -20.81 34.70 -10.84
N ASP A 548 -21.32 33.51 -11.09
CA ASP A 548 -20.73 32.55 -12.04
C ASP A 548 -20.75 33.07 -13.46
N LEU A 549 -21.87 33.67 -13.87
CA LEU A 549 -21.94 34.32 -15.17
C LEU A 549 -20.85 35.39 -15.32
N THR A 550 -20.50 36.08 -14.23
CA THR A 550 -19.44 37.09 -14.23
C THR A 550 -18.08 36.44 -14.43
N ILE A 551 -17.82 35.28 -13.82
CA ILE A 551 -16.58 34.51 -14.02
C ILE A 551 -16.46 34.04 -15.47
N TRP A 552 -17.52 33.44 -16.03
CA TRP A 552 -17.56 33.06 -17.44
C TRP A 552 -17.34 34.27 -18.35
N THR A 553 -18.09 35.36 -18.13
CA THR A 553 -18.00 36.57 -18.97
C THR A 553 -16.61 37.19 -18.91
N THR A 554 -15.93 37.13 -17.76
CA THR A 554 -14.57 37.66 -17.57
C THR A 554 -13.53 36.89 -18.39
N ASN A 555 -13.75 35.59 -18.60
CA ASN A 555 -12.82 34.70 -19.27
C ASN A 555 -13.25 34.30 -20.69
N PHE A 556 -14.43 34.72 -21.14
CA PHE A 556 -14.96 34.41 -22.47
C PHE A 556 -13.96 34.73 -23.58
N GLY A 557 -13.69 33.74 -24.44
CA GLY A 557 -12.75 33.80 -25.55
C GLY A 557 -11.32 33.36 -25.21
N ARG A 558 -11.05 32.90 -23.99
CA ARG A 558 -9.80 32.18 -23.68
C ARG A 558 -9.85 30.79 -24.32
N THR A 559 -8.73 30.34 -24.91
CA THR A 559 -8.69 29.16 -25.80
C THR A 559 -7.56 28.17 -25.49
N THR A 560 -6.82 28.37 -24.40
CA THR A 560 -5.73 27.48 -23.97
C THR A 560 -5.54 27.59 -22.46
N ASP A 561 -5.27 26.46 -21.81
CA ASP A 561 -4.92 26.34 -20.39
C ASP A 561 -5.96 26.97 -19.44
N VAL A 562 -7.25 26.80 -19.76
CA VAL A 562 -8.36 27.27 -18.93
C VAL A 562 -8.72 26.18 -17.90
N LEU A 563 -8.93 26.59 -16.66
CA LEU A 563 -9.44 25.71 -15.60
C LEU A 563 -10.97 25.82 -15.50
N PRO A 564 -11.66 24.78 -14.99
CA PRO A 564 -13.12 24.82 -14.83
C PRO A 564 -13.63 26.06 -14.06
N GLN A 565 -12.94 26.43 -12.98
CA GLN A 565 -13.27 27.61 -12.15
C GLN A 565 -13.03 28.95 -12.87
N GLN A 566 -12.44 28.93 -14.06
CA GLN A 566 -12.26 30.11 -14.91
C GLN A 566 -13.37 30.24 -15.96
N GLY A 567 -14.42 29.42 -15.91
CA GLY A 567 -15.55 29.52 -16.83
C GLY A 567 -15.66 28.36 -17.82
N ASP A 568 -14.79 27.36 -17.76
CA ASP A 568 -14.80 26.16 -18.62
C ASP A 568 -15.71 25.08 -17.99
N ALA A 569 -17.02 25.26 -18.18
CA ALA A 569 -18.04 24.38 -17.62
C ALA A 569 -18.12 23.03 -18.34
N ASP A 570 -17.76 22.93 -19.62
CA ASP A 570 -17.79 21.65 -20.35
C ASP A 570 -16.46 20.90 -20.39
N VAL A 571 -15.39 21.55 -19.93
CA VAL A 571 -14.03 21.03 -19.68
C VAL A 571 -13.34 20.65 -20.99
N ASP A 572 -13.47 21.50 -22.00
CA ASP A 572 -12.82 21.34 -23.29
C ASP A 572 -11.54 22.20 -23.44
N GLY A 573 -11.23 23.00 -22.42
CA GLY A 573 -10.02 23.81 -22.33
C GLY A 573 -10.14 25.21 -22.93
N ASP A 574 -11.35 25.64 -23.30
CA ASP A 574 -11.68 27.00 -23.67
C ASP A 574 -12.83 27.60 -22.82
N VAL A 575 -13.16 28.89 -23.04
CA VAL A 575 -14.35 29.52 -22.43
C VAL A 575 -15.18 30.12 -23.53
N ASP A 576 -16.22 29.43 -23.94
CA ASP A 576 -17.01 29.81 -25.10
C ASP A 576 -18.54 29.67 -24.87
N GLY A 577 -19.30 29.61 -25.97
CA GLY A 577 -20.75 29.51 -25.90
C GLY A 577 -21.26 28.15 -25.38
N ALA A 578 -20.44 27.10 -25.44
CA ALA A 578 -20.77 25.78 -24.90
C ALA A 578 -20.80 25.82 -23.37
N ASP A 579 -19.84 26.50 -22.74
CA ASP A 579 -19.86 26.70 -21.28
C ASP A 579 -21.03 27.54 -20.81
N TYR A 580 -21.34 28.60 -21.56
CA TYR A 580 -22.51 29.42 -21.29
C TYR A 580 -23.80 28.60 -21.35
N LEU A 581 -23.87 27.63 -22.26
CA LEU A 581 -25.02 26.74 -22.37
C LEU A 581 -25.13 25.83 -21.14
N VAL A 582 -24.01 25.35 -20.60
CA VAL A 582 -23.99 24.60 -19.33
C VAL A 582 -24.44 25.50 -18.17
N TRP A 583 -23.94 26.73 -18.09
CA TRP A 583 -24.40 27.73 -17.11
C TRP A 583 -25.89 27.99 -17.22
N GLN A 584 -26.41 28.24 -18.42
CA GLN A 584 -27.82 28.49 -18.64
C GLN A 584 -28.70 27.30 -18.22
N GLN A 585 -28.23 26.08 -18.42
CA GLN A 585 -28.94 24.86 -18.02
C GLN A 585 -28.97 24.65 -16.51
N GLN A 586 -27.92 25.10 -15.81
CA GLN A 586 -27.76 24.89 -14.38
C GLN A 586 -28.15 26.10 -13.53
N PHE A 587 -28.36 27.27 -14.15
CA PHE A 587 -28.74 28.52 -13.49
C PHE A 587 -29.94 28.35 -12.56
N THR A 588 -29.74 28.61 -11.26
CA THR A 588 -30.73 28.39 -10.21
C THR A 588 -31.56 29.64 -9.88
N GLY A 589 -31.35 30.74 -10.61
CA GLY A 589 -32.09 31.99 -10.40
C GLY A 589 -33.59 31.88 -10.65
N ALA A 590 -34.37 32.01 -9.57
CA ALA A 590 -35.82 32.19 -9.49
C ALA A 590 -36.73 31.09 -10.07
N LEU A 591 -36.32 29.81 -10.06
CA LEU A 591 -37.24 28.67 -10.32
C LEU A 591 -37.03 27.48 -9.37
N ALA A 592 -36.88 27.70 -8.06
CA ALA A 592 -36.88 26.62 -7.06
C ALA A 592 -38.29 26.22 -6.56
N ALA A 593 -39.36 26.56 -7.30
CA ALA A 593 -40.73 26.26 -6.87
C ALA A 593 -41.67 25.95 -8.04
N ALA A 594 -41.44 24.86 -8.78
CA ALA A 594 -42.48 24.02 -9.39
C ALA A 594 -41.88 22.99 -10.36
N ALA A 595 -41.54 21.81 -9.87
CA ALA A 595 -41.43 20.62 -10.72
C ALA A 595 -41.88 19.38 -9.93
N SER A 596 -43.16 19.35 -9.57
CA SER A 596 -43.84 18.08 -9.32
C SER A 596 -44.00 17.35 -10.65
N HIS A 597 -43.57 16.10 -10.66
CA HIS A 597 -43.61 15.17 -11.77
C HIS A 597 -44.97 15.16 -12.48
N ALA A 598 -45.02 15.66 -13.71
CA ALA A 598 -46.08 15.35 -14.65
C ALA A 598 -45.48 14.48 -15.77
N SER A 599 -45.84 13.19 -15.76
CA SER A 599 -45.50 12.24 -16.81
C SER A 599 -46.00 12.74 -18.16
N VAL A 600 -45.08 12.95 -19.10
CA VAL A 600 -45.39 13.26 -20.50
C VAL A 600 -45.85 11.98 -21.20
N PRO A 601 -47.05 11.92 -21.82
CA PRO A 601 -47.46 10.76 -22.60
C PRO A 601 -46.68 10.66 -23.92
N GLU A 602 -46.15 9.48 -24.23
CA GLU A 602 -45.48 9.23 -25.51
C GLU A 602 -46.45 9.37 -26.70
N PRO A 603 -46.02 9.94 -27.84
CA PRO A 603 -46.83 9.96 -29.05
C PRO A 603 -46.92 8.54 -29.65
N SER A 604 -48.15 8.03 -29.77
CA SER A 604 -48.43 6.75 -30.42
C SER A 604 -47.81 6.68 -31.82
N THR A 605 -47.02 5.64 -32.10
CA THR A 605 -46.24 5.40 -33.33
C THR A 605 -47.08 5.03 -34.58
N LEU A 606 -48.40 5.04 -34.47
CA LEU A 606 -49.33 4.63 -35.54
C LEU A 606 -49.53 5.65 -36.70
N PRO A 607 -49.46 6.99 -36.52
CA PRO A 607 -49.66 7.94 -37.63
C PRO A 607 -48.46 8.05 -38.59
N LEU A 608 -47.24 7.81 -38.10
CA LEU A 608 -46.00 7.92 -38.89
C LEU A 608 -45.83 6.77 -39.90
N ALA A 609 -46.33 5.57 -39.57
CA ALA A 609 -46.34 4.43 -40.49
C ALA A 609 -47.37 4.59 -41.64
N ALA A 610 -48.47 5.31 -41.39
CA ALA A 610 -49.50 5.56 -42.41
C ALA A 610 -49.06 6.60 -43.47
N ALA A 611 -48.27 7.61 -43.07
CA ALA A 611 -47.76 8.63 -43.99
C ALA A 611 -46.67 8.11 -44.95
N ALA A 612 -45.83 7.17 -44.50
CA ALA A 612 -44.79 6.57 -45.34
C ALA A 612 -45.37 5.64 -46.43
N SER A 613 -46.52 5.00 -46.15
CA SER A 613 -47.16 4.04 -47.06
C SER A 613 -47.88 4.72 -48.24
N LEU A 614 -48.36 5.95 -48.07
CA LEU A 614 -49.09 6.70 -49.11
C LEU A 614 -48.16 7.38 -50.13
N MET A 615 -46.89 7.65 -49.78
CA MET A 615 -45.90 8.21 -50.71
C MET A 615 -45.22 7.16 -51.60
N ALA A 616 -45.27 5.87 -51.24
CA ALA A 616 -44.71 4.79 -52.05
C ALA A 616 -45.61 4.35 -53.23
N PHE A 617 -46.92 4.61 -53.16
CA PHE A 617 -47.88 4.21 -54.21
C PHE A 617 -48.10 5.25 -55.32
N SER A 618 -47.70 6.50 -55.15
CA SER A 618 -47.90 7.57 -56.16
C SER A 618 -46.77 7.68 -57.20
N ARG A 619 -45.64 6.96 -57.03
CA ARG A 619 -44.46 7.03 -57.92
C ARG A 619 -44.35 5.90 -58.97
N ARG A 620 -45.30 4.97 -59.04
CA ARG A 620 -45.31 3.90 -60.07
C ARG A 620 -46.58 3.94 -60.92
N ARG A 621 -46.68 4.91 -61.84
CA ARG A 621 -47.45 4.81 -63.10
C ARG A 621 -47.31 6.10 -63.92
N ARG A 622 -46.33 6.15 -64.80
CA ARG A 622 -46.40 6.78 -66.13
C ARG A 622 -45.24 6.25 -66.97
N SER A 623 -45.60 5.28 -67.80
CA SER A 623 -44.78 4.51 -68.73
C SER A 623 -44.44 5.32 -69.97
N HIS A 624 -43.24 5.04 -70.51
CA HIS A 624 -42.75 5.46 -71.81
C HIS A 624 -43.42 4.67 -72.96
N VAL A 625 -43.80 5.44 -74.01
CA VAL A 625 -43.62 5.20 -75.46
C VAL A 625 -44.41 4.06 -76.14
N CYS A 626 -45.41 4.42 -76.96
CA CYS A 626 -45.38 4.44 -78.43
C CYS A 626 -46.74 4.94 -78.96
#